data_AF-A0A845UZ59-F1
#
_entry.id   AF-A0A845UZ59-F1
#
_cell.length_a   1.000
_cell.length_b   1.000
_cell.length_c   1.000
_cell.angle_alpha   90.00
_cell.angle_beta   90.00
_cell.angle_gamma   90.00
#
_symmetry.space_group_name_H-M   'P 1'
#
loop_
_entity.id
_entity.type
_entity.pdbx_description
1 polymer ?
#
loop_
_entity_poly.entity_id
_entity_poly.type
_entity_poly.pdbx_seq_one_letter_code
_entity_poly.pdbx_strand_id
1 'polypeptide(L)'
;MIASDPDAPEATDAQLAQAKPFTEAFPALAEKMRKSAGGRPKAANPKVAISLRLDPEVVARFKADGPGWQTRMNEALRHAAGLS
;
A
#
# COMPACT_ATOMS: atom_id res chain seq x y z
N MET A 1 -17.54 22.33 14.11
CA MET A 1 -16.30 22.94 14.65
C MET A 1 -15.47 21.82 15.24
N ILE A 2 -14.17 21.80 14.99
CA ILE A 2 -13.24 20.90 15.68
C ILE A 2 -13.07 21.45 17.09
N ALA A 3 -13.19 20.61 18.12
CA ALA A 3 -13.03 21.04 19.51
C ALA A 3 -11.55 21.32 19.79
N SER A 4 -11.24 22.41 20.51
CA SER A 4 -9.88 22.68 20.96
C SER A 4 -9.45 21.65 22.00
N ASP A 5 -8.34 20.99 21.74
CA ASP A 5 -7.65 20.11 22.67
C ASP A 5 -6.74 20.97 23.58
N PRO A 6 -6.95 20.99 24.91
CA PRO A 6 -6.13 21.79 25.82
C PRO A 6 -4.65 21.38 25.83
N ASP A 7 -4.32 20.13 25.44
CA ASP A 7 -2.95 19.63 25.38
C ASP A 7 -2.30 19.85 24.00
N ALA A 8 -3.08 20.27 23.01
CA ALA A 8 -2.61 20.56 21.66
C ALA A 8 -3.21 21.91 21.17
N PRO A 9 -2.78 23.04 21.76
CA PRO A 9 -3.22 24.35 21.32
C PRO A 9 -2.78 24.63 19.88
N GLU A 10 -3.59 25.41 19.17
CA GLU A 10 -3.29 25.84 17.80
C GLU A 10 -1.96 26.61 17.74
N ALA A 11 -1.19 26.37 16.68
CA ALA A 11 0.07 27.07 16.47
C ALA A 11 -0.18 28.55 16.14
N THR A 12 0.58 29.44 16.78
CA THR A 12 0.55 30.88 16.49
C THR A 12 1.38 31.21 15.24
N ASP A 13 1.09 32.33 14.58
CA ASP A 13 1.83 32.80 13.39
C ASP A 13 3.33 32.97 13.66
N ALA A 14 3.69 33.44 14.87
CA ALA A 14 5.08 33.60 15.28
C ALA A 14 5.81 32.26 15.47
N GLN A 15 5.09 31.19 15.86
CA GLN A 15 5.64 29.84 15.95
C GLN A 15 5.80 29.22 14.55
N LEU A 16 4.84 29.46 13.65
CA LEU A 16 4.93 29.01 12.26
C LEU A 16 6.08 29.70 11.51
N ALA A 17 6.32 30.98 11.76
CA ALA A 17 7.43 31.73 11.17
C ALA A 17 8.82 31.17 11.56
N GLN A 18 8.90 30.41 12.65
CA GLN A 18 10.13 29.75 13.13
C GLN A 18 10.24 28.29 12.68
N ALA A 19 9.27 27.78 11.93
CA ALA A 19 9.27 26.39 11.47
C ALA A 19 10.47 26.14 10.53
N LYS A 20 11.08 24.95 10.69
CA LYS A 20 12.18 24.49 9.84
C LYS A 20 11.74 23.28 9.02
N PRO A 21 12.29 23.09 7.81
CA PRO A 21 12.11 21.85 7.07
C PRO A 21 12.49 20.64 7.94
N PHE A 22 11.71 19.56 7.84
CA PHE A 22 11.94 18.33 8.63
C PHE A 22 13.37 17.78 8.45
N THR A 23 13.92 17.90 7.24
CA THR A 23 15.30 17.48 6.91
C THR A 23 16.36 18.27 7.67
N GLU A 24 16.08 19.52 8.02
CA GLU A 24 16.98 20.37 8.79
C GLU A 24 16.78 20.20 10.29
N ALA A 25 15.54 20.04 10.73
CA ALA A 25 15.22 19.80 12.13
C ALA A 25 15.69 18.41 12.62
N PHE A 26 15.62 17.39 11.76
CA PHE A 26 15.94 16.00 12.10
C PHE A 26 16.81 15.30 11.03
N PRO A 27 18.06 15.76 10.82
CA PRO A 27 18.89 15.29 9.71
C PRO A 27 19.18 13.78 9.76
N ALA A 28 19.48 13.23 10.94
CA ALA A 28 19.75 11.80 11.11
C ALA A 28 18.53 10.91 10.81
N LEU A 29 17.33 11.38 11.17
CA LEU A 29 16.08 10.67 10.91
C LEU A 29 15.71 10.75 9.44
N ALA A 30 15.86 11.93 8.81
CA ALA A 30 15.64 12.11 7.38
C ALA A 30 16.56 11.19 6.54
N GLU A 31 17.84 11.07 6.92
CA GLU A 31 18.78 10.14 6.29
C GLU A 31 18.35 8.67 6.44
N LYS A 32 17.92 8.28 7.64
CA LYS A 32 17.41 6.92 7.89
C LYS A 32 16.17 6.63 7.05
N MET A 33 15.24 7.57 6.98
CA MET A 33 14.02 7.45 6.18
C MET A 33 14.32 7.36 4.68
N ARG A 34 15.28 8.12 4.16
CA ARG A 34 15.76 8.00 2.77
C ARG A 34 16.30 6.60 2.47
N LYS A 35 17.10 6.05 3.39
CA LYS A 35 17.68 4.70 3.25
C LYS A 35 16.62 3.60 3.32
N SER A 36 15.54 3.81 4.07
CA SER A 36 14.39 2.90 4.15
C SER A 36 13.26 3.24 3.16
N ALA A 37 13.43 4.25 2.30
CA ALA A 37 12.39 4.70 1.37
C ALA A 37 12.21 3.75 0.17
N GLY A 38 13.11 2.80 -0.02
CA GLY A 38 12.84 1.64 -0.87
C GLY A 38 11.75 0.84 -0.17
N GLY A 39 10.51 0.93 -0.67
CA GLY A 39 9.38 0.15 -0.16
C GLY A 39 9.65 -1.36 -0.18
N ARG A 40 8.58 -2.18 -0.12
CA ARG A 40 8.75 -3.64 -0.20
C ARG A 40 9.68 -4.00 -1.38
N PRO A 41 10.70 -4.85 -1.18
CA PRO A 41 11.59 -5.25 -2.26
C PRO A 41 10.78 -5.67 -3.48
N LYS A 42 11.18 -5.21 -4.67
CA LYS A 42 10.49 -5.61 -5.90
C LYS A 42 10.53 -7.14 -5.99
N ALA A 43 9.36 -7.75 -6.18
CA ALA A 43 9.31 -9.18 -6.45
C ALA A 43 10.07 -9.48 -7.75
N ALA A 44 10.85 -10.57 -7.77
CA ALA A 44 11.60 -10.97 -8.96
C ALA A 44 10.68 -11.27 -10.16
N ASN A 45 9.51 -11.87 -9.89
CA ASN A 45 8.46 -12.12 -10.87
C ASN A 45 7.11 -11.62 -10.31
N PRO A 46 6.76 -10.33 -10.50
CA PRO A 46 5.48 -9.81 -10.08
C PRO A 46 4.35 -10.37 -10.97
N LYS A 47 3.17 -10.58 -10.37
CA LYS A 47 1.96 -10.89 -11.15
C LYS A 47 1.61 -9.69 -12.05
N VAL A 48 1.20 -9.96 -13.28
CA VAL A 48 0.74 -8.91 -14.21
C VAL A 48 -0.74 -8.66 -13.95
N ALA A 49 -1.10 -7.41 -13.66
CA ALA A 49 -2.50 -6.99 -13.53
C ALA A 49 -3.08 -6.75 -14.93
N ILE A 50 -4.05 -7.57 -15.32
CA ILE A 50 -4.77 -7.43 -16.60
C ILE A 50 -6.27 -7.26 -16.35
N SER A 51 -6.96 -6.63 -17.30
CA SER A 51 -8.42 -6.67 -17.36
C SER A 51 -8.85 -7.90 -18.18
N LEU A 52 -9.56 -8.83 -17.56
CA LEU A 52 -10.03 -10.07 -18.19
C LEU A 52 -11.54 -10.20 -17.96
N ARG A 53 -12.28 -10.50 -19.03
CA ARG A 53 -13.70 -10.87 -18.94
C ARG A 53 -13.81 -12.38 -18.80
N LEU A 54 -14.55 -12.82 -17.80
CA LEU A 54 -14.82 -14.24 -17.50
C LEU A 54 -16.32 -14.43 -17.38
N ASP A 55 -16.78 -15.66 -17.61
CA ASP A 55 -18.18 -16.00 -17.37
C ASP A 55 -18.56 -15.78 -15.89
N PRO A 56 -19.76 -15.22 -15.61
CA PRO A 56 -20.17 -14.92 -14.24
C PRO A 56 -20.14 -16.15 -13.31
N GLU A 57 -20.48 -17.32 -13.83
CA GLU A 57 -20.50 -18.58 -13.07
C GLU A 57 -19.09 -19.01 -12.62
N VAL A 58 -18.06 -18.76 -13.43
CA VAL A 58 -16.66 -19.04 -13.10
C VAL A 58 -16.23 -18.16 -11.94
N VAL A 59 -16.52 -16.85 -12.02
CA VAL A 59 -16.19 -15.90 -10.94
C VAL A 59 -16.95 -16.25 -9.65
N ALA A 60 -18.23 -16.60 -9.77
CA ALA A 60 -19.06 -17.00 -8.63
C ALA A 60 -18.51 -18.26 -7.95
N ARG A 61 -18.11 -19.28 -8.74
CA ARG A 61 -17.51 -20.52 -8.23
C ARG A 61 -16.30 -20.25 -7.35
N PHE A 62 -15.32 -19.49 -7.85
CA PHE A 62 -14.11 -19.22 -7.07
C PHE A 62 -14.41 -18.34 -5.84
N LYS A 63 -15.27 -17.33 -5.96
CA LYS A 63 -15.63 -16.45 -4.84
C LYS A 63 -16.35 -17.18 -3.71
N ALA A 64 -17.11 -18.24 -4.00
CA ALA A 64 -17.84 -19.01 -3.01
C ALA A 64 -16.91 -19.62 -1.94
N ASP A 65 -15.66 -19.91 -2.31
CA ASP A 65 -14.62 -20.45 -1.42
C ASP A 65 -14.00 -19.36 -0.49
N GLY A 66 -14.50 -18.12 -0.53
CA GLY A 66 -14.08 -17.04 0.36
C GLY A 66 -12.69 -16.42 0.03
N PRO A 67 -12.01 -15.83 1.03
CA PRO A 67 -10.71 -15.19 0.85
C PRO A 67 -9.69 -16.09 0.12
N GLY A 68 -8.85 -15.47 -0.72
CA GLY A 68 -7.87 -16.20 -1.52
C GLY A 68 -8.40 -16.81 -2.82
N TRP A 69 -9.66 -16.56 -3.20
CA TRP A 69 -10.25 -17.08 -4.43
C TRP A 69 -9.46 -16.70 -5.71
N GLN A 70 -8.89 -15.49 -5.75
CA GLN A 70 -8.04 -15.07 -6.89
C GLN A 70 -6.75 -15.89 -6.97
N THR A 71 -6.18 -16.29 -5.83
CA THR A 71 -5.00 -17.16 -5.80
C THR A 71 -5.36 -18.54 -6.34
N ARG A 72 -6.46 -19.14 -5.89
CA ARG A 72 -6.94 -20.44 -6.41
C ARG A 72 -7.25 -20.39 -7.91
N MET A 73 -7.88 -19.32 -8.37
CA MET A 73 -8.14 -19.10 -9.79
C MET A 73 -6.82 -19.01 -10.59
N ASN A 74 -5.82 -18.29 -10.07
CA ASN A 74 -4.50 -18.23 -10.70
C ASN A 74 -3.82 -19.61 -10.77
N GLU A 75 -3.89 -20.42 -9.72
CA GLU A 75 -3.33 -21.79 -9.74
C GLU A 75 -4.04 -22.68 -10.77
N ALA A 76 -5.37 -22.58 -10.89
CA ALA A 76 -6.11 -23.32 -11.92
C ALA A 76 -5.66 -22.91 -13.34
N LEU A 77 -5.45 -21.62 -13.59
CA LEU A 77 -4.93 -21.13 -14.87
C LEU A 77 -3.51 -21.60 -15.14
N ARG A 78 -2.64 -21.65 -14.11
CA ARG A 78 -1.28 -22.19 -14.24
C ARG A 78 -1.31 -23.66 -14.64
N HIS A 79 -2.11 -24.48 -13.96
CA HIS A 79 -2.26 -25.89 -14.29
C HIS A 79 -2.78 -26.09 -15.71
N ALA A 80 -3.84 -25.36 -16.10
CA ALA A 80 -4.39 -25.43 -17.46
C ALA A 80 -3.39 -25.00 -18.56
N ALA A 81 -2.46 -24.10 -18.23
CA ALA A 81 -1.40 -23.66 -19.12
C ALA A 81 -0.13 -24.54 -19.09
N GLY A 82 -0.11 -25.62 -18.29
CA GLY A 82 1.08 -26.47 -18.11
C GLY A 82 2.22 -25.81 -17.34
N LEU A 83 1.91 -24.83 -16.48
CA LEU A 83 2.87 -24.10 -15.62
C LEU A 83 2.91 -24.64 -14.19
N SER A 84 2.24 -25.76 -13.92
CA SER A 84 2.26 -26.48 -12.64
C SER A 84 3.56 -27.26 -12.46
#